data_AF-A0A081C9K0-F1
#
_entry.id   AF-A0A081C9K0-F1
#
_cell.length_a   1.000
_cell.length_b   1.000
_cell.length_c   1.000
_cell.angle_alpha   90.00
_cell.angle_beta   90.00
_cell.angle_gamma   90.00
#
_symmetry.space_group_name_H-M   'P 1'
#
loop_
_entity.id
_entity.type
_entity.pdbx_description
1 polymer ?
#
loop_
_entity_poly.entity_id
_entity_poly.type
_entity_poly.pdbx_seq_one_letter_code
_entity_poly.pdbx_strand_id
1 'polypeptide(L)'
;MVTKQVLDQAKAYLCWDTFPDLTIKLIPLEQPVAFYTPPSANMHTIVLFYPVPCDDYWPVLFLLFHEIGHYRQFQTSCTQGKESHFWECVNMATGEEKIEFEAESWELGKRVLSDFLSHCHFSQGLQKYAITQYQSYAARCLNSYEDG
;
A
#
# COMPACT_ATOMS: atom_id res chain seq x y z
N MET A 1 1.58 -17.56 -8.29
CA MET A 1 2.62 -16.52 -8.30
C MET A 1 2.08 -15.33 -9.07
N VAL A 2 2.24 -14.13 -8.53
CA VAL A 2 1.94 -12.88 -9.23
C VAL A 2 3.17 -12.44 -9.99
N THR A 3 2.99 -12.13 -11.27
CA THR A 3 4.07 -11.68 -12.15
C THR A 3 4.27 -10.18 -12.01
N LYS A 4 5.43 -9.69 -12.42
CA LYS A 4 5.69 -8.25 -12.53
C LYS A 4 4.63 -7.52 -13.38
N GLN A 5 4.09 -8.18 -14.41
CA GLN A 5 3.04 -7.62 -15.27
C GLN A 5 1.78 -7.26 -14.47
N VAL A 6 1.40 -8.07 -13.48
CA VAL A 6 0.24 -7.79 -12.62
C VAL A 6 0.52 -6.59 -11.69
N LEU A 7 1.76 -6.45 -11.21
CA LEU A 7 2.16 -5.28 -10.44
C LEU A 7 2.14 -3.99 -11.29
N ASP A 8 2.61 -4.07 -12.54
CA ASP A 8 2.56 -2.96 -13.49
C ASP A 8 1.10 -2.58 -13.83
N GLN A 9 0.20 -3.56 -13.95
CA GLN A 9 -1.24 -3.34 -14.12
C GLN A 9 -1.87 -2.66 -12.89
N ALA A 10 -1.51 -3.08 -11.68
CA ALA A 10 -1.99 -2.45 -10.45
C ALA A 10 -1.58 -0.98 -10.39
N LYS A 11 -0.33 -0.66 -10.74
CA LYS A 11 0.14 0.72 -10.86
C LYS A 11 -0.69 1.52 -11.87
N ALA A 12 -0.96 0.97 -13.06
CA ALA A 12 -1.75 1.65 -14.09
C ALA A 12 -3.19 1.93 -13.61
N TYR A 13 -3.85 0.92 -13.04
CA TYR A 13 -5.20 1.03 -12.47
C TYR A 13 -5.28 2.13 -11.39
N LEU A 14 -4.29 2.17 -10.49
CA LEU A 14 -4.27 3.14 -9.40
C LEU A 14 -4.01 4.56 -9.90
N CYS A 15 -3.05 4.76 -10.81
CA CYS A 15 -2.68 6.11 -11.29
C CYS A 15 -3.62 6.68 -12.36
N TRP A 16 -4.17 5.86 -13.26
CA TRP A 16 -4.90 6.36 -14.42
C TRP A 16 -6.40 6.19 -14.28
N ASP A 17 -6.84 5.07 -13.70
CA ASP A 17 -8.26 4.73 -13.65
C ASP A 17 -8.92 5.18 -12.34
N THR A 18 -8.15 5.25 -11.24
CA THR A 18 -8.70 5.47 -9.89
C THR A 18 -8.30 6.80 -9.26
N PHE A 19 -7.01 7.17 -9.32
CA PHE A 19 -6.44 8.33 -8.62
C PHE A 19 -5.58 9.19 -9.55
N PRO A 20 -6.19 10.12 -10.31
CA PRO A 20 -5.47 10.90 -11.31
C PRO A 20 -4.41 11.85 -10.73
N ASP A 21 -4.46 12.15 -9.44
CA ASP A 21 -3.52 12.96 -8.67
C ASP A 21 -2.40 12.15 -7.98
N LEU A 22 -2.40 10.81 -8.14
CA LEU A 22 -1.43 9.91 -7.53
C LEU A 22 -0.38 9.42 -8.53
N THR A 23 0.88 9.49 -8.15
CA THR A 23 2.00 8.89 -8.88
C THR A 23 2.62 7.73 -8.09
N ILE A 24 2.84 6.60 -8.76
CA ILE A 24 3.51 5.43 -8.16
C ILE A 24 4.86 5.19 -8.86
N LYS A 25 5.94 5.16 -8.08
CA LYS A 25 7.29 4.77 -8.54
C LYS A 25 7.64 3.39 -7.98
N LEU A 26 7.76 2.40 -8.88
CA LEU A 26 8.23 1.06 -8.55
C LEU A 26 9.74 1.00 -8.82
N ILE A 27 10.55 0.75 -7.79
CA ILE A 27 12.01 0.83 -7.87
C ILE A 27 12.61 -0.54 -7.53
N PRO A 28 13.18 -1.26 -8.52
CA PRO A 28 13.85 -2.53 -8.26
C PRO A 28 15.13 -2.30 -7.45
N LEU A 29 15.36 -3.14 -6.45
CA LEU A 29 16.57 -3.17 -5.66
C LEU A 29 17.28 -4.51 -5.87
N GLU A 30 18.47 -4.47 -6.47
CA GLU A 30 19.39 -5.61 -6.49
C GLU A 30 20.12 -5.76 -5.14
N GLN A 31 20.24 -4.66 -4.39
CA GLN A 31 20.81 -4.56 -3.04
C GLN A 31 20.08 -3.44 -2.25
N PRO A 32 20.13 -3.41 -0.90
CA PRO A 32 19.56 -2.32 -0.12
C PRO A 32 20.27 -0.99 -0.46
N VAL A 33 19.55 -0.04 -1.06
CA VAL A 33 20.06 1.30 -1.39
C VAL A 33 19.13 2.33 -0.76
N ALA A 34 19.69 3.32 -0.07
CA ALA A 34 18.94 4.45 0.46
C ALA A 34 19.03 5.65 -0.51
N PHE A 35 17.90 6.30 -0.81
CA PHE A 35 17.88 7.61 -1.45
C PHE A 35 16.71 8.46 -0.95
N TYR A 36 16.91 9.78 -0.95
CA TYR A 36 15.92 10.78 -0.57
C TYR A 36 15.45 11.53 -1.81
N THR A 37 14.14 11.66 -2.01
CA THR A 37 13.53 12.55 -3.01
C THR A 37 12.52 13.43 -2.28
N PRO A 38 12.64 14.77 -2.35
CA PRO A 38 11.66 15.64 -1.72
C PRO A 38 10.31 15.54 -2.46
N PRO A 39 9.17 15.56 -1.75
CA PRO A 39 7.86 15.60 -2.38
C PRO A 39 7.69 16.91 -3.17
N SER A 40 7.24 16.82 -4.43
CA SER A 40 6.75 18.01 -5.14
C SER A 40 5.40 18.40 -4.55
N ALA A 41 5.23 19.68 -4.19
CA ALA A 41 4.10 20.18 -3.40
C ALA A 41 2.68 19.89 -3.94
N ASN A 42 2.52 19.42 -5.18
CA ASN A 42 1.23 19.26 -5.86
C ASN A 42 0.92 17.82 -6.32
N MET A 43 1.66 16.79 -5.87
CA MET A 43 1.43 15.42 -6.33
C MET A 43 1.73 14.38 -5.26
N HIS A 44 0.74 13.55 -4.93
CA HIS A 44 0.92 12.43 -4.00
C HIS A 44 1.79 11.37 -4.66
N THR A 45 2.84 10.91 -3.97
CA THR A 45 3.78 9.95 -4.54
C THR A 45 3.95 8.76 -3.59
N ILE A 46 3.65 7.56 -4.09
CA ILE A 46 4.02 6.30 -3.45
C ILE A 46 5.32 5.81 -4.09
N VAL A 47 6.33 5.56 -3.27
CA VAL A 47 7.60 4.97 -3.70
C VAL A 47 7.70 3.58 -3.11
N LEU A 48 7.69 2.56 -3.97
CA LEU A 48 7.71 1.17 -3.56
C LEU A 48 8.98 0.49 -4.01
N PHE A 49 9.70 -0.06 -3.04
CA PHE A 49 10.91 -0.83 -3.23
C PHE A 49 10.60 -2.32 -3.32
N TYR A 50 11.21 -3.02 -4.28
CA TYR A 50 11.05 -4.47 -4.38
C TYR A 50 12.36 -5.16 -4.76
N PRO A 51 12.62 -6.37 -4.23
CA PRO A 51 13.85 -7.11 -4.52
C PRO A 51 13.89 -7.61 -5.97
N VAL A 52 15.08 -7.77 -6.52
CA VAL A 52 15.32 -8.48 -7.79
C VAL A 52 16.48 -9.46 -7.60
N PRO A 53 16.33 -10.76 -7.98
CA PRO A 53 15.13 -11.37 -8.57
C PRO A 53 13.99 -11.50 -7.55
N CYS A 54 12.75 -11.47 -8.04
CA CYS A 54 11.55 -11.69 -7.24
C CYS A 54 10.70 -12.76 -7.91
N ASP A 55 10.57 -13.90 -7.24
CA ASP A 55 9.79 -15.04 -7.73
C ASP A 55 8.29 -14.86 -7.50
N ASP A 56 7.90 -14.03 -6.52
CA ASP A 56 6.50 -13.76 -6.20
C ASP A 56 6.27 -12.32 -5.75
N TYR A 57 5.52 -11.58 -6.56
CA TYR A 57 5.23 -10.16 -6.34
C TYR A 57 4.03 -9.91 -5.41
N TRP A 58 3.43 -10.95 -4.82
CA TRP A 58 2.31 -10.77 -3.87
C TRP A 58 2.64 -9.82 -2.71
N PRO A 59 3.77 -9.96 -1.98
CA PRO A 59 4.09 -9.04 -0.88
C PRO A 59 4.22 -7.59 -1.34
N VAL A 60 4.84 -7.37 -2.51
CA VAL A 60 5.01 -6.05 -3.11
C VAL A 60 3.65 -5.45 -3.47
N LEU A 61 2.77 -6.26 -4.07
CA LEU A 61 1.41 -5.86 -4.38
C LEU A 61 0.63 -5.49 -3.10
N PHE A 62 0.78 -6.26 -2.03
CA PHE A 62 0.09 -5.99 -0.76
C PHE A 62 0.56 -4.68 -0.13
N LEU A 63 1.87 -4.44 -0.08
CA LEU A 63 2.42 -3.16 0.38
C LEU A 63 1.92 -1.99 -0.48
N LEU A 64 1.86 -2.15 -1.82
CA LEU A 64 1.31 -1.10 -2.69
C LEU A 64 -0.11 -0.72 -2.29
N PHE A 65 -0.99 -1.70 -2.07
CA PHE A 65 -2.38 -1.42 -1.68
C PHE A 65 -2.50 -0.90 -0.24
N HIS A 66 -1.58 -1.26 0.66
CA HIS A 66 -1.48 -0.64 1.98
C HIS A 66 -1.13 0.85 1.89
N GLU A 67 -0.15 1.24 1.07
CA GLU A 67 0.18 2.67 0.87
C GLU A 67 -1.00 3.46 0.27
N ILE A 68 -1.86 2.81 -0.54
CA ILE A 68 -3.13 3.40 -0.98
C ILE A 68 -4.08 3.64 0.20
N GLY A 69 -4.07 2.76 1.20
CA GLY A 69 -4.77 2.96 2.46
C GLY A 69 -4.36 4.25 3.15
N HIS A 70 -3.06 4.50 3.30
CA HIS A 70 -2.54 5.75 3.87
C HIS A 70 -2.90 6.98 3.04
N TYR A 71 -2.87 6.87 1.71
CA TYR A 71 -3.33 7.95 0.84
C TYR A 71 -4.82 8.29 1.11
N ARG A 72 -5.69 7.29 1.25
CA ARG A 72 -7.11 7.49 1.59
C ARG A 72 -7.31 8.10 2.99
N GLN A 73 -6.53 7.65 3.97
CA GLN A 73 -6.52 8.25 5.31
C GLN A 73 -6.12 9.72 5.24
N PHE A 74 -5.06 10.05 4.50
CA PHE A 74 -4.60 11.43 4.32
C PHE A 74 -5.69 12.32 3.72
N GLN A 75 -6.33 11.89 2.63
CA GLN A 75 -7.44 12.63 2.01
C GLN A 75 -8.58 12.91 3.00
N THR A 76 -8.92 11.91 3.81
CA THR A 76 -9.95 12.01 4.84
C THR A 76 -9.54 13.01 5.93
N SER A 77 -8.29 12.93 6.39
CA SER A 77 -7.72 13.84 7.38
C SER A 77 -7.66 15.30 6.91
N CYS A 78 -7.28 15.55 5.65
CA CYS A 78 -7.35 16.88 5.03
C CYS A 78 -8.77 17.45 5.09
N THR A 79 -9.75 16.64 4.66
CA THR A 79 -11.16 17.07 4.64
C THR A 79 -11.70 17.37 6.05
N GLN A 80 -11.17 16.70 7.07
CA GLN A 80 -11.55 16.90 8.48
C GLN A 80 -10.70 17.96 9.21
N GLY A 81 -9.67 18.54 8.57
CA GLY A 81 -8.72 19.43 9.25
C GLY A 81 -7.85 18.73 10.31
N LYS A 82 -7.60 17.43 10.16
CA LYS A 82 -6.84 16.57 11.09
C LYS A 82 -5.48 16.13 10.52
N GLU A 83 -4.90 16.93 9.63
CA GLU A 83 -3.65 16.62 8.95
C GLU A 83 -2.49 16.41 9.93
N SER A 84 -2.40 17.23 10.98
CA SER A 84 -1.36 17.09 12.00
C SER A 84 -1.41 15.74 12.71
N HIS A 85 -2.62 15.29 13.08
CA HIS A 85 -2.81 13.99 13.73
C HIS A 85 -2.44 12.82 12.81
N PHE A 86 -2.77 12.91 11.51
CA PHE A 86 -2.30 11.93 10.54
C PHE A 86 -0.77 11.81 10.55
N TRP A 87 -0.05 12.94 10.50
CA TRP A 87 1.40 12.93 10.51
C TRP A 87 1.99 12.44 11.83
N GLU A 88 1.34 12.72 12.96
CA GLU A 88 1.72 12.15 14.25
C GLU A 88 1.65 10.62 14.19
N CYS A 89 0.52 10.03 13.80
CA CYS A 89 0.33 8.57 13.73
C CYS A 89 1.26 7.88 12.71
N VAL A 90 1.51 8.50 11.56
CA VAL A 90 2.48 7.96 10.57
C VAL A 90 3.88 7.82 11.18
N ASN A 91 4.29 8.79 11.98
CA ASN A 91 5.62 8.83 12.59
C ASN A 91 5.73 8.07 13.93
N MET A 92 4.63 7.58 14.49
CA MET A 92 4.67 6.72 15.69
C MET A 92 5.37 5.40 15.36
N ALA A 93 6.29 4.99 16.22
CA ALA A 93 7.04 3.76 16.03
C ALA A 93 6.22 2.51 16.37
N THR A 94 5.45 2.55 17.47
CA THR A 94 4.73 1.42 18.07
C THR A 94 3.55 1.92 18.91
N GLY A 95 2.77 1.00 19.50
CA GLY A 95 1.68 1.30 20.42
C GLY A 95 0.28 1.08 19.85
N GLU A 96 -0.74 1.07 20.71
CA GLU A 96 -2.13 0.76 20.35
C GLU A 96 -2.68 1.72 19.27
N GLU A 97 -2.44 3.03 19.42
CA GLU A 97 -2.85 4.03 18.44
C GLU A 97 -2.18 3.83 17.07
N LYS A 98 -0.91 3.40 17.04
CA LYS A 98 -0.22 3.03 15.80
C LYS A 98 -0.86 1.79 15.17
N ILE A 99 -1.15 0.76 15.97
CA ILE A 99 -1.78 -0.48 15.49
C ILE A 99 -3.16 -0.17 14.89
N GLU A 100 -3.97 0.64 15.55
CA GLU A 100 -5.29 1.05 15.04
C GLU A 100 -5.18 1.84 13.72
N PHE A 101 -4.26 2.82 13.67
CA PHE A 101 -4.00 3.61 12.48
C PHE A 101 -3.56 2.75 11.29
N GLU A 102 -2.64 1.82 11.51
CA GLU A 102 -2.14 0.91 10.48
C GLU A 102 -3.23 -0.09 10.05
N ALA A 103 -4.02 -0.62 10.99
CA ALA A 103 -5.11 -1.55 10.70
C ALA A 103 -6.17 -0.93 9.80
N GLU A 104 -6.52 0.34 10.02
CA GLU A 104 -7.41 1.09 9.13
C GLU A 104 -6.82 1.21 7.72
N SER A 105 -5.53 1.56 7.60
CA SER A 105 -4.83 1.63 6.30
C SER A 105 -4.91 0.30 5.56
N TRP A 106 -4.61 -0.82 6.23
CA TRP A 106 -4.73 -2.15 5.65
C TRP A 106 -6.16 -2.45 5.18
N GLU A 107 -7.18 -2.10 5.96
CA GLU A 107 -8.58 -2.34 5.58
C GLU A 107 -9.02 -1.51 4.38
N LEU A 108 -8.63 -0.23 4.32
CA LEU A 108 -8.88 0.64 3.17
C LEU A 108 -8.18 0.10 1.92
N GLY A 109 -6.92 -0.30 2.04
CA GLY A 109 -6.16 -0.92 0.96
C GLY A 109 -6.78 -2.22 0.45
N LYS A 110 -7.31 -3.06 1.35
CA LYS A 110 -7.99 -4.32 1.01
C LYS A 110 -9.19 -4.10 0.09
N ARG A 111 -9.98 -3.04 0.35
CA ARG A 111 -11.14 -2.69 -0.49
C ARG A 111 -10.70 -2.36 -1.91
N VAL A 112 -9.68 -1.51 -2.05
CA VAL A 112 -9.16 -1.14 -3.38
C VAL A 112 -8.50 -2.34 -4.09
N LEU A 113 -7.82 -3.23 -3.36
CA LEU A 113 -7.29 -4.48 -3.91
C LEU A 113 -8.42 -5.37 -4.44
N SER A 114 -9.52 -5.51 -3.70
CA SER A 114 -10.69 -6.29 -4.14
C SER A 114 -11.28 -5.74 -5.45
N ASP A 115 -11.37 -4.41 -5.57
CA ASP A 115 -11.85 -3.74 -6.78
C ASP A 115 -10.90 -3.98 -7.96
N PHE A 116 -9.59 -3.84 -7.74
CA PHE A 116 -8.56 -4.11 -8.75
C PHE A 116 -8.62 -5.55 -9.27
N LEU A 117 -8.71 -6.52 -8.37
CA LEU A 117 -8.78 -7.94 -8.73
C LEU A 117 -10.04 -8.26 -9.55
N SER A 118 -11.16 -7.61 -9.23
CA SER A 118 -12.41 -7.70 -9.99
C SER A 118 -12.27 -7.05 -11.36
N HIS A 119 -11.65 -5.87 -11.43
CA HIS A 119 -11.40 -5.13 -12.66
C HIS A 119 -10.51 -5.93 -13.64
N CYS A 120 -9.48 -6.61 -13.12
CA CYS A 120 -8.61 -7.46 -13.94
C CYS A 120 -9.22 -8.83 -14.28
N HIS A 121 -10.49 -9.06 -13.94
CA HIS A 121 -11.21 -10.32 -14.20
C HIS A 121 -10.51 -11.57 -13.65
N PHE A 122 -9.86 -11.46 -12.49
CA PHE A 122 -9.26 -12.63 -11.83
C PHE A 122 -10.36 -13.62 -11.45
N SER A 123 -10.06 -14.93 -11.49
CA SER A 123 -11.04 -15.95 -11.10
C SER A 123 -11.42 -15.80 -9.61
N GLN A 124 -12.67 -16.09 -9.25
CA GLN A 124 -13.13 -15.95 -7.86
C GLN A 124 -12.25 -16.70 -6.84
N GLY A 125 -11.75 -17.88 -7.21
CA GLY A 125 -10.82 -18.64 -6.37
C GLY A 125 -9.51 -17.89 -6.12
N LEU A 126 -8.94 -17.26 -7.15
CA LEU A 126 -7.72 -16.49 -7.04
C LEU A 126 -7.94 -15.18 -6.28
N GLN A 127 -9.08 -14.51 -6.48
CA GLN A 127 -9.45 -13.32 -5.71
C GLN A 127 -9.53 -13.65 -4.21
N LYS A 128 -10.25 -14.71 -3.85
CA LYS A 128 -10.38 -15.16 -2.45
C LYS A 128 -9.01 -15.48 -1.85
N TYR A 129 -8.17 -16.21 -2.58
CA TYR A 129 -6.81 -16.51 -2.16
C TYR A 129 -6.00 -15.22 -1.91
N ALA A 130 -6.02 -14.28 -2.85
CA ALA A 130 -5.29 -13.02 -2.74
C ALA A 130 -5.70 -12.21 -1.50
N ILE A 131 -7.01 -12.07 -1.26
CA ILE A 131 -7.53 -11.36 -0.08
C ILE A 131 -7.12 -12.05 1.22
N THR A 132 -7.19 -13.38 1.29
CA THR A 132 -6.73 -14.13 2.48
C THR A 132 -5.23 -13.95 2.73
N GLN A 133 -4.41 -13.96 1.67
CA GLN A 133 -2.98 -13.72 1.79
C GLN A 133 -2.67 -12.28 2.21
N TYR A 134 -3.39 -11.29 1.66
CA TYR A 134 -3.28 -9.89 2.06
C TYR A 134 -3.58 -9.70 3.55
N GLN A 135 -4.68 -10.28 4.05
CA GLN A 135 -5.04 -10.21 5.47
C GLN A 135 -3.99 -10.89 6.37
N SER A 136 -3.48 -12.05 5.92
CA SER A 136 -2.42 -12.77 6.66
C SER A 136 -1.10 -11.97 6.67
N TYR A 137 -0.81 -11.24 5.61
CA TYR A 137 0.34 -10.34 5.53
C TYR A 137 0.16 -9.13 6.45
N ALA A 138 -0.99 -8.47 6.39
CA ALA A 138 -1.36 -7.35 7.26
C ALA A 138 -1.24 -7.70 8.74
N ALA A 139 -1.77 -8.85 9.17
CA ALA A 139 -1.67 -9.30 10.56
C ALA A 139 -0.21 -9.45 11.02
N ARG A 140 0.69 -9.98 10.18
CA ARG A 140 2.13 -10.06 10.52
C ARG A 140 2.77 -8.69 10.64
N CYS A 141 2.40 -7.73 9.80
CA CYS A 141 2.89 -6.36 9.88
C CYS A 141 2.39 -5.67 11.17
N LEU A 142 1.11 -5.84 11.52
CA LEU A 142 0.54 -5.23 12.72
C LEU A 142 1.19 -5.76 14.00
N ASN A 143 1.43 -7.07 14.09
CA ASN A 143 2.11 -7.67 15.24
C ASN A 143 3.53 -7.11 15.46
N SER A 144 4.19 -6.57 14.42
CA SER A 144 5.53 -5.97 14.58
C SER A 144 5.52 -4.68 15.39
N TYR A 145 4.36 -4.08 15.63
CA TYR A 145 4.18 -2.88 16.44
C TYR A 145 3.83 -3.18 17.92
N GLU A 146 3.63 -4.44 18.28
CA GLU A 146 3.29 -4.86 19.65
C GLU A 146 4.53 -4.89 20.58
N ASP A 147 5.74 -5.03 20.04
CA ASP A 147 7.00 -5.25 20.80
C ASP A 147 7.81 -3.95 21.08
N GLY A 148 7.14 -2.79 21.16
CA GLY A 148 7.77 -1.48 21.41
C GLY A 148 7.90 -1.07 22.87
#